data_AF-A0A3S4XGE6-F1
#
_entry.id   AF-A0A3S4XGE6-F1
#
_cell.length_a   1.000
_cell.length_b   1.000
_cell.length_c   1.000
_cell.angle_alpha   90.00
_cell.angle_beta   90.00
_cell.angle_gamma   90.00
#
_symmetry.space_group_name_H-M   'P 1'
#
loop_
_entity.id
_entity.type
_entity.pdbx_description
1 polymer ?
#
loop_
_entity_poly.entity_id
_entity_poly.type
_entity_poly.pdbx_seq_one_letter_code
_entity_poly.pdbx_strand_id
1 'polypeptide(L)' 'MKFKVTLRSSVPFTRLGELSKSIEVEAENIEEAKRRGHTLIAMENGKTYPIFGVSVEVEEI' A
#
# COMPACT_ATOMS: atom_id res chain seq x y z
N MET A 1 6.20 19.79 3.36
CA MET A 1 6.69 18.68 2.52
C MET A 1 5.52 17.75 2.30
N LYS A 2 5.28 17.33 1.07
CA LYS A 2 4.38 16.22 0.79
C LYS A 2 5.24 15.02 0.42
N PHE A 3 4.70 13.83 0.67
CA PHE A 3 5.34 12.58 0.33
C PHE A 3 4.39 11.79 -0.53
N LYS A 4 4.89 11.32 -1.67
CA LYS A 4 4.27 10.26 -2.44
C LYS A 4 4.83 8.93 -1.95
N VAL A 5 3.97 8.07 -1.43
CA VAL A 5 4.35 6.76 -0.93
C VAL A 5 3.71 5.70 -1.80
N THR A 6 4.54 4.88 -2.45
CA THR A 6 4.10 3.76 -3.26
C THR A 6 4.25 2.48 -2.46
N LEU A 7 3.14 1.81 -2.21
CA LEU A 7 3.09 0.53 -1.50
C LEU A 7 2.80 -0.57 -2.51
N ARG A 8 3.72 -1.54 -2.64
CA ARG A 8 3.55 -2.69 -3.51
C ARG A 8 3.36 -3.94 -2.68
N SER A 9 2.21 -4.58 -2.84
CA SER A 9 1.95 -5.88 -2.22
C SER A 9 2.54 -6.99 -3.07
N SER A 10 3.37 -7.83 -2.45
CA SER A 10 3.78 -9.13 -3.01
C SER A 10 2.81 -10.26 -2.63
N VAL A 11 1.73 -9.91 -1.92
CA VAL A 11 0.69 -10.85 -1.54
C VAL A 11 -0.30 -10.96 -2.69
N PRO A 12 -0.58 -12.17 -3.20
CA PRO A 12 -1.52 -12.36 -4.30
C PRO A 12 -2.87 -11.76 -3.98
N PHE A 13 -3.41 -10.99 -4.91
CA PHE A 13 -4.81 -10.58 -4.92
C PHE A 13 -5.61 -11.71 -5.57
N THR A 14 -6.10 -12.60 -4.71
CA THR A 14 -6.73 -13.86 -5.12
C THR A 14 -8.04 -13.67 -5.88
N ARG A 15 -8.58 -12.45 -5.94
CA ARG A 15 -9.86 -12.16 -6.59
C ARG A 15 -9.81 -12.25 -8.12
N LEU A 16 -8.65 -12.06 -8.75
CA LEU A 16 -8.49 -12.08 -10.23
C LEU A 16 -7.18 -12.72 -10.73
N GLY A 17 -6.39 -13.37 -9.87
CA GLY A 17 -5.11 -13.96 -10.26
C GLY A 17 -3.95 -12.96 -10.38
N GLU A 18 -4.14 -11.71 -9.92
CA GLU A 18 -3.07 -10.72 -9.84
C GLU A 18 -2.08 -11.09 -8.73
N LEU A 19 -0.82 -11.35 -9.11
CA LEU A 19 0.24 -11.77 -8.19
C LEU A 19 0.79 -10.60 -7.34
N SER A 20 0.62 -9.36 -7.82
CA SER A 20 1.07 -8.17 -7.10
C SER A 20 0.26 -6.94 -7.54
N LYS A 21 0.01 -6.02 -6.62
CA LYS A 21 -0.62 -4.72 -6.91
C LYS A 21 0.12 -3.61 -6.17
N SER A 22 0.21 -2.44 -6.80
CA SER A 22 0.79 -1.22 -6.21
C SER A 22 -0.31 -0.20 -5.94
N ILE A 23 -0.22 0.49 -4.80
CA ILE A 23 -1.07 1.61 -4.42
C ILE A 23 -0.19 2.82 -4.13
N GLU A 24 -0.52 3.96 -4.72
CA GLU A 24 0.15 5.23 -4.47
C GLU A 24 -0.68 6.07 -3.51
N VAL A 25 -0.05 6.66 -2.50
CA VAL A 25 -0.68 7.51 -1.50
C VAL A 25 0.15 8.77 -1.31
N GLU A 26 -0.47 9.92 -1.51
CA GLU A 26 0.12 11.20 -1.16
C GLU A 26 -0.33 11.62 0.24
N ALA A 27 0.62 11.99 1.12
CA ALA A 27 0.30 12.58 2.41
C ALA A 27 1.37 13.55 2.90
N GLU A 28 1.02 14.38 3.88
CA GLU A 28 1.95 15.29 4.55
C GLU A 28 2.89 14.56 5.54
N ASN A 29 2.55 13.31 5.90
CA ASN A 29 3.32 12.45 6.79
C ASN A 29 3.48 11.05 6.16
N ILE A 30 4.73 10.56 6.09
CA ILE A 30 5.08 9.23 5.58
C ILE A 30 4.37 8.11 6.35
N GLU A 31 4.27 8.20 7.68
CA GLU A 31 3.61 7.18 8.51
C GLU A 31 2.11 7.12 8.25
N GLU A 32 1.48 8.28 8.03
CA GLU A 32 0.08 8.34 7.61
C GLU A 32 -0.11 7.70 6.23
N ALA A 33 0.74 8.05 5.26
CA ALA A 33 0.67 7.49 3.92
C ALA A 33 0.85 5.96 3.93
N LYS A 34 1.81 5.45 4.72
CA LYS A 34 2.00 4.01 4.95
C LYS A 34 0.73 3.37 5.52
N ARG A 35 0.18 3.92 6.60
CA ARG A 35 -1.04 3.38 7.24
C ARG A 35 -2.22 3.34 6.27
N ARG A 36 -2.44 4.42 5.51
CA ARG A 36 -3.51 4.50 4.50
C ARG A 36 -3.29 3.47 3.39
N GLY A 37 -2.07 3.37 2.87
CA GLY A 37 -1.70 2.38 1.86
C GLY A 37 -1.96 0.95 2.29
N HIS A 38 -1.48 0.55 3.47
CA HIS A 38 -1.73 -0.80 4.00
C HIS A 38 -3.22 -1.08 4.19
N THR A 39 -3.99 -0.09 4.64
CA THR A 39 -5.45 -0.22 4.79
C THR A 39 -6.13 -0.43 3.44
N LEU A 40 -5.74 0.33 2.41
CA LEU A 40 -6.30 0.20 1.06
C LEU A 40 -6.00 -1.18 0.46
N ILE A 41 -4.75 -1.66 0.56
CA ILE A 41 -4.37 -3.00 0.11
C ILE A 41 -5.19 -4.06 0.86
N ALA A 42 -5.40 -3.89 2.18
CA ALA A 42 -6.20 -4.81 2.99
C ALA A 42 -7.65 -4.90 2.53
N MET A 43 -8.29 -3.75 2.33
CA MET A 43 -9.67 -3.67 1.84
C MET A 43 -9.83 -4.30 0.46
N GLU A 44 -8.91 -4.02 -0.47
CA GLU A 44 -8.97 -4.57 -1.81
C GLU A 44 -8.67 -6.08 -1.87
N ASN A 45 -7.74 -6.57 -1.03
CA ASN A 45 -7.38 -7.99 -0.97
C ASN A 45 -8.37 -8.81 -0.10
N GLY A 46 -9.36 -8.17 0.52
CA GLY A 46 -10.30 -8.82 1.45
C GLY A 46 -9.61 -9.37 2.71
N LYS A 47 -8.49 -8.77 3.10
CA LYS A 47 -7.70 -9.16 4.27
C LYS A 47 -7.86 -8.12 5.37
N THR A 48 -7.49 -8.52 6.59
CA THR A 48 -7.40 -7.61 7.73
C THR A 48 -6.05 -6.91 7.77
N TYR A 49 -6.06 -5.65 8.21
CA TYR A 49 -4.84 -4.92 8.55
C TYR A 49 -4.20 -5.50 9.82
N PRO A 50 -2.86 -5.55 9.93
CA PRO A 50 -1.88 -5.18 8.91
C PRO A 50 -1.63 -6.29 7.88
N ILE A 51 -1.44 -5.91 6.61
CA ILE A 51 -0.90 -6.82 5.60
C ILE A 51 0.63 -6.85 5.70
N PHE A 52 1.18 -8.07 5.81
CA PHE A 52 2.60 -8.37 5.68
C PHE A 52 2.97 -8.64 4.21
N GLY A 53 4.24 -8.43 3.83
CA GLY A 53 4.66 -8.59 2.43
C GLY A 53 4.28 -7.39 1.55
N VAL A 54 4.45 -6.17 2.09
CA VAL A 54 4.31 -4.93 1.35
C VAL A 54 5.66 -4.22 1.35
N SER A 55 6.19 -3.91 0.18
CA SER A 55 7.35 -3.03 0.03
C SER A 55 6.87 -1.59 -0.09
N VAL A 56 7.62 -0.65 0.50
CA VAL A 56 7.28 0.78 0.50
C VAL A 56 8.39 1.58 -0.14
N GLU A 57 8.04 2.36 -1.14
CA GLU A 57 8.88 3.37 -1.77
C GLU A 57 8.33 4.76 -1.40
N VAL A 58 9.22 5.71 -1.12
CA VAL A 58 8.85 7.07 -0.69
C VAL A 58 9.59 8.06 -1.57
N GLU A 59 8.84 9.02 -2.10
CA GLU A 59 9.32 10.15 -2.87
C GLU A 59 8.82 11.43 -2.21
N GLU A 60 9.70 12.41 -2.03
CA GLU A 60 9.34 13.74 -1.52
C GLU A 60 8.93 14.64 -2.70
N ILE A 61 7.80 15.33 -2.55
CA ILE A 61 7.17 16.17 -3.58
C ILE A 61 6.68 17.52 -3.03
#